data_AF-A0A4Q9LBW3-F1
#
_entry.id   AF-A0A4Q9LBW3-F1
#
_cell.length_a   1.000
_cell.length_b   1.000
_cell.length_c   1.000
_cell.angle_alpha   90.00
_cell.angle_beta   90.00
_cell.angle_gamma   90.00
#
_symmetry.space_group_name_H-M   'P 1'
#
loop_
_entity.id
_entity.type
_entity.pdbx_description
1 polymer ?
#
loop_
_entity_poly.entity_id
_entity_poly.type
_entity_poly.pdbx_seq_one_letter_code
_entity_poly.pdbx_strand_id
1 'polypeptide(L)'
;MSSCNGDTEEGQSDRFNESENNDSLEFVFNNFLSYLFETYFVDIQNIIQCKKNKIIGLVDQEISSEIEEILSRNANHKLTIFKKILSLNHKMDYVQSFSIKLNTENLFKDAKDIPIAFSKREMHFYEMILKVSRMATKKMRFSLANLLKGILENDISTMQEDLYKIRMICQS
;
A
#
# COMPACT_ATOMS: atom_id res chain seq x y z
N MET A 1 -18.79 -36.13 57.47
CA MET A 1 -19.10 -34.69 57.51
C MET A 1 -17.95 -33.98 58.20
N SER A 2 -17.22 -33.12 57.49
CA SER A 2 -16.44 -31.96 57.97
C SER A 2 -15.69 -31.43 56.73
N SER A 3 -16.25 -30.44 56.02
CA SER A 3 -16.08 -28.98 56.20
C SER A 3 -15.15 -28.45 55.10
N CYS A 4 -15.76 -27.96 54.01
CA CYS A 4 -15.13 -27.15 52.99
C CYS A 4 -14.75 -25.78 53.57
N ASN A 5 -13.46 -25.42 53.49
CA ASN A 5 -13.00 -24.05 53.32
C ASN A 5 -12.14 -24.11 52.04
N GLY A 6 -12.35 -23.34 50.98
CA GLY A 6 -12.92 -22.00 50.95
C GLY A 6 -11.85 -20.93 50.70
N ASP A 7 -10.78 -21.24 49.95
CA ASP A 7 -9.82 -20.26 49.46
C ASP A 7 -9.77 -20.32 47.94
N THR A 8 -10.72 -19.63 47.31
CA THR A 8 -10.58 -19.25 45.90
C THR A 8 -9.63 -18.07 45.92
N GLU A 9 -8.33 -18.34 45.72
CA GLU A 9 -7.40 -17.28 45.33
C GLU A 9 -7.93 -16.70 44.03
N GLU A 10 -8.56 -15.53 44.13
CA GLU A 10 -8.80 -14.62 43.03
C GLU A 10 -7.42 -14.32 42.42
N GLY A 11 -7.06 -15.13 41.43
CA GLY A 11 -5.99 -14.81 40.49
C GLY A 11 -6.39 -13.49 39.86
N GLN A 12 -5.82 -12.42 40.43
CA GLN A 12 -5.90 -11.06 39.93
C GLN A 12 -5.82 -11.14 38.41
N SER A 13 -6.83 -10.58 37.75
CA SER A 13 -6.80 -10.42 36.31
C SER A 13 -5.51 -9.71 35.97
N ASP A 14 -4.57 -10.50 35.47
CA ASP A 14 -3.32 -10.05 34.89
C ASP A 14 -3.71 -9.23 33.66
N ARG A 15 -4.08 -7.98 33.91
CA ARG A 15 -4.15 -6.88 32.97
C ARG A 15 -2.71 -6.60 32.54
N PHE A 16 -2.14 -7.51 31.78
CA PHE A 16 -0.87 -7.29 31.12
C PHE A 16 -1.15 -6.79 29.71
N ASN A 17 -1.09 -5.46 29.61
CA ASN A 17 -0.61 -4.68 28.48
C ASN A 17 -0.84 -5.33 27.10
N GLU A 18 -1.86 -4.86 26.38
CA GLU A 18 -1.79 -4.80 24.92
C GLU A 18 -0.57 -3.95 24.57
N SER A 19 0.59 -4.59 24.42
CA SER A 19 1.65 -4.02 23.61
C SER A 19 1.02 -3.71 22.25
N GLU A 20 1.26 -2.52 21.70
CA GLU A 20 0.90 -2.21 20.31
C GLU A 20 1.48 -3.31 19.42
N ASN A 21 0.64 -4.30 19.09
CA ASN A 21 1.11 -5.48 18.39
C ASN A 21 1.15 -5.10 16.91
N ASN A 22 2.25 -4.44 16.55
CA ASN A 22 2.55 -3.95 15.20
C ASN A 22 2.64 -5.08 14.16
N ASP A 23 2.50 -6.33 14.59
CA ASP A 23 2.42 -7.53 13.75
C ASP A 23 1.01 -8.15 13.68
N SER A 24 -0.02 -7.50 14.20
CA SER A 24 -1.40 -7.94 13.97
C SER A 24 -1.81 -7.78 12.51
N LEU A 25 -2.68 -8.67 12.01
CA LEU A 25 -3.18 -8.57 10.62
C LEU A 25 -3.87 -7.22 10.39
N GLU A 26 -4.65 -6.76 11.36
CA GLU A 26 -5.39 -5.50 11.27
C GLU A 26 -4.44 -4.30 11.15
N PHE A 27 -3.41 -4.23 11.99
CA PHE A 27 -2.42 -3.17 11.92
C PHE A 27 -1.67 -3.17 10.57
N VAL A 28 -1.16 -4.33 10.14
CA VAL A 28 -0.44 -4.44 8.87
C VAL A 28 -1.35 -4.14 7.68
N PHE A 29 -2.61 -4.55 7.74
CA PHE A 29 -3.61 -4.25 6.72
C PHE A 29 -3.96 -2.77 6.67
N ASN A 30 -4.12 -2.11 7.81
CA ASN A 30 -4.36 -0.67 7.88
C ASN A 30 -3.18 0.13 7.33
N ASN A 31 -1.95 -0.30 7.60
CA ASN A 31 -0.77 0.28 6.97
C ASN A 31 -0.78 0.09 5.46
N PHE A 32 -1.15 -1.10 4.97
CA PHE A 32 -1.27 -1.36 3.53
C PHE A 32 -2.33 -0.47 2.87
N LEU A 33 -3.50 -0.30 3.49
CA LEU A 33 -4.54 0.60 3.00
C LEU A 33 -4.08 2.05 3.00
N SER A 34 -3.36 2.48 4.04
CA SER A 34 -2.79 3.83 4.13
C SER A 34 -1.78 4.05 3.00
N TYR A 35 -0.85 3.10 2.81
CA TYR A 35 0.14 3.16 1.74
C TYR A 35 -0.50 3.16 0.33
N LEU A 36 -1.53 2.34 0.11
CA LEU A 36 -2.28 2.31 -1.15
C LEU A 36 -2.89 3.67 -1.47
N PHE A 37 -3.47 4.35 -0.47
CA PHE A 37 -4.09 5.66 -0.66
C PHE A 37 -3.05 6.78 -0.79
N GLU A 38 -1.98 6.73 0.00
CA GLU A 38 -0.86 7.67 -0.07
C GLU A 38 -0.18 7.63 -1.44
N THR A 39 0.12 6.43 -1.95
CA THR A 39 0.77 6.27 -3.26
C THR A 39 -0.11 6.73 -4.41
N TYR A 40 -1.41 6.46 -4.36
CA TYR A 40 -2.39 7.05 -5.29
C TYR A 40 -2.27 8.59 -5.31
N PHE A 41 -2.26 9.23 -4.14
CA PHE A 41 -2.21 10.69 -4.06
C PHE A 41 -0.87 11.24 -4.56
N VAL A 42 0.24 10.59 -4.22
CA VAL A 42 1.57 10.98 -4.70
C VAL A 42 1.65 10.88 -6.23
N ASP A 43 1.07 9.85 -6.85
CA ASP A 43 0.99 9.75 -8.31
C ASP A 43 0.20 10.91 -8.92
N ILE A 44 -0.97 11.25 -8.36
CA ILE A 44 -1.75 12.41 -8.79
C ILE A 44 -0.96 13.71 -8.67
N GLN A 45 -0.21 13.90 -7.58
CA GLN A 45 0.62 15.09 -7.41
C GLN A 45 1.76 15.16 -8.44
N ASN A 46 2.40 14.02 -8.73
CA ASN A 46 3.45 13.95 -9.75
C ASN A 46 2.91 14.22 -11.15
N ILE A 47 1.71 13.74 -11.49
CA ILE A 47 1.02 14.10 -12.73
C ILE A 47 0.80 15.62 -12.82
N ILE A 48 0.35 16.25 -11.73
CA ILE A 48 0.18 17.70 -11.68
C ILE A 48 1.51 18.44 -11.86
N GLN A 49 2.62 17.88 -11.36
CA GLN A 49 3.95 18.45 -11.58
C GLN A 49 4.42 18.33 -13.04
N CYS A 50 4.20 17.18 -13.68
CA CYS A 50 4.46 16.97 -15.11
C CYS A 50 3.72 18.01 -15.95
N LYS A 51 2.40 18.15 -15.74
CA LYS A 51 1.55 19.14 -16.44
C LYS A 51 1.95 20.59 -16.23
N LYS A 52 2.64 20.89 -15.13
CA LYS A 52 3.12 22.24 -14.77
C LYS A 52 4.60 22.44 -15.12
N ASN A 53 5.23 21.48 -15.79
CA ASN A 53 6.66 21.49 -16.13
C ASN A 53 7.55 21.79 -14.91
N LYS A 54 7.22 21.18 -13.76
CA LYS A 54 7.92 21.42 -12.49
C LYS A 54 9.09 20.47 -12.23
N ILE A 55 9.26 19.45 -13.08
CA ILE A 55 10.29 18.44 -12.94
C ILE A 55 11.47 18.80 -13.86
N ILE A 56 12.64 19.00 -13.26
CA ILE A 56 13.87 19.32 -14.00
C ILE A 56 14.22 18.16 -14.93
N GLY A 57 14.61 18.45 -16.17
CA GLY A 57 14.94 17.42 -17.16
C GLY A 57 13.75 16.77 -17.87
N LEU A 58 12.52 17.08 -17.45
CA LEU A 58 11.27 16.61 -18.09
C LEU A 58 10.63 17.75 -18.92
N VAL A 59 11.40 18.35 -19.83
CA VAL A 59 11.00 19.58 -20.56
C VAL A 59 10.29 19.28 -21.88
N ASP A 60 10.51 18.09 -22.42
CA ASP A 60 9.86 17.59 -23.62
C ASP A 60 8.43 17.13 -23.30
N GLN A 61 7.46 17.65 -24.05
CA GLN A 61 6.04 17.35 -23.84
C GLN A 61 5.68 15.89 -24.12
N GLU A 62 6.35 15.25 -25.07
CA GLU A 62 6.10 13.84 -25.41
C GLU A 62 6.57 12.93 -24.28
N ILE A 63 7.80 13.16 -23.80
CA ILE A 63 8.38 12.48 -22.63
C ILE A 63 7.51 12.70 -21.38
N SER A 64 7.09 13.94 -21.13
CA SER A 64 6.22 14.27 -20.00
C SER A 64 4.89 13.53 -20.08
N SER A 65 4.29 13.45 -21.28
CA SER A 65 3.04 12.74 -21.52
C SER A 65 3.14 11.24 -21.24
N GLU A 66 4.25 10.59 -21.61
CA GLU A 66 4.46 9.17 -21.33
C GLU A 66 4.57 8.89 -19.82
N ILE A 67 5.31 9.73 -19.08
CA ILE A 67 5.39 9.62 -17.62
C ILE A 67 4.01 9.85 -16.99
N GLU A 68 3.25 10.84 -17.46
CA GLU A 68 1.88 11.09 -17.00
C GLU A 68 0.96 9.88 -17.23
N GLU A 69 1.06 9.22 -18.38
CA GLU A 69 0.26 8.03 -18.68
C GLU A 69 0.57 6.89 -17.73
N ILE A 70 1.86 6.61 -17.49
CA ILE A 70 2.31 5.56 -16.57
C ILE A 70 1.82 5.84 -15.15
N LEU A 71 1.99 7.08 -14.66
CA LEU A 71 1.51 7.47 -13.34
C LEU A 71 -0.01 7.39 -13.24
N SER A 72 -0.74 7.78 -14.29
CA SER A 72 -2.21 7.74 -14.33
C SER A 72 -2.72 6.31 -14.27
N ARG A 73 -2.09 5.39 -15.01
CA ARG A 73 -2.41 3.96 -14.96
C ARG A 73 -2.16 3.40 -13.56
N ASN A 74 -1.01 3.72 -12.94
CA ASN A 74 -0.68 3.27 -11.59
C ASN A 74 -1.66 3.81 -10.54
N ALA A 75 -1.99 5.10 -10.57
CA ALA A 75 -2.99 5.69 -9.69
C ALA A 75 -4.36 4.99 -9.83
N ASN A 76 -4.84 4.81 -11.06
CA ASN A 76 -6.11 4.11 -11.32
C ASN A 76 -6.08 2.66 -10.84
N HIS A 77 -4.94 1.99 -10.98
CA HIS A 77 -4.74 0.63 -10.49
C HIS A 77 -4.84 0.57 -8.96
N LYS A 78 -4.15 1.45 -8.23
CA LYS A 78 -4.24 1.52 -6.75
C LYS A 78 -5.69 1.79 -6.30
N LEU A 79 -6.36 2.75 -6.93
CA LEU A 79 -7.76 3.07 -6.64
C LEU A 79 -8.70 1.88 -6.89
N THR A 80 -8.44 1.11 -7.95
CA THR A 80 -9.20 -0.10 -8.27
C THR A 80 -9.03 -1.18 -7.21
N ILE A 81 -7.80 -1.41 -6.76
CA ILE A 81 -7.50 -2.34 -5.65
C ILE A 81 -8.25 -1.89 -4.39
N PHE A 82 -8.19 -0.59 -4.08
CA PHE A 82 -8.87 -0.04 -2.92
C PHE A 82 -10.39 -0.30 -2.96
N LYS A 83 -11.03 -0.03 -4.11
CA LYS A 83 -12.46 -0.31 -4.32
C LYS A 83 -12.79 -1.80 -4.19
N LYS A 84 -11.95 -2.68 -4.73
CA LYS A 84 -12.11 -4.14 -4.58
C LYS A 84 -12.03 -4.55 -3.11
N ILE A 85 -11.10 -4.00 -2.35
CA ILE A 85 -10.98 -4.27 -0.91
C ILE A 85 -12.21 -3.74 -0.14
N LEU A 86 -12.66 -2.52 -0.42
CA LEU A 86 -13.88 -1.97 0.18
C LEU A 86 -15.10 -2.86 -0.10
N SER A 87 -15.21 -3.45 -1.29
CA SER A 87 -16.29 -4.39 -1.60
C SER A 87 -16.24 -5.68 -0.76
N LEU A 88 -15.06 -6.05 -0.23
CA LEU A 88 -14.92 -7.14 0.74
C LEU A 88 -15.42 -6.74 2.14
N ASN A 89 -15.40 -5.46 2.51
CA ASN A 89 -15.83 -5.00 3.84
C ASN A 89 -17.32 -5.22 4.13
N HIS A 90 -18.19 -5.36 3.12
CA HIS A 90 -19.55 -5.89 3.36
C HIS A 90 -19.55 -7.31 3.94
N LYS A 91 -18.40 -8.00 3.96
CA LYS A 91 -18.19 -9.34 4.50
C LYS A 91 -17.08 -9.41 5.56
N MET A 92 -16.36 -8.31 5.84
CA MET A 92 -15.25 -8.28 6.81
C MET A 92 -15.27 -6.97 7.60
N ASP A 93 -15.45 -7.07 8.92
CA ASP A 93 -15.48 -5.93 9.84
C ASP A 93 -14.08 -5.31 9.99
N TYR A 94 -13.70 -4.39 9.11
CA TYR A 94 -12.49 -3.59 9.23
C TYR A 94 -12.85 -2.12 9.47
N VAL A 95 -12.43 -1.57 10.61
CA VAL A 95 -12.57 -0.13 10.90
C VAL A 95 -11.45 0.61 10.19
N GLN A 96 -11.80 1.47 9.22
CA GLN A 96 -10.83 2.25 8.46
C GLN A 96 -10.69 3.66 9.02
N SER A 97 -9.48 4.01 9.48
CA SER A 97 -9.07 5.39 9.72
C SER A 97 -7.85 5.70 8.84
N PHE A 98 -8.03 6.55 7.83
CA PHE A 98 -6.91 6.98 6.98
C PHE A 98 -6.16 8.13 7.65
N SER A 99 -4.94 7.85 8.11
CA SER A 99 -3.98 8.90 8.44
C SER A 99 -3.12 9.14 7.21
N ILE A 100 -3.53 10.06 6.33
CA ILE A 100 -2.73 10.42 5.16
C ILE A 100 -1.53 11.25 5.65
N LYS A 101 -0.34 10.65 5.70
CA LYS A 101 0.90 11.41 5.90
C LYS A 101 1.42 11.81 4.54
N LEU A 102 0.95 12.95 4.04
CA LEU A 102 1.43 13.52 2.78
C LEU A 102 2.89 13.95 2.92
N ASN A 103 3.81 13.06 2.58
CA ASN A 103 5.22 13.41 2.50
C ASN A 103 5.55 13.98 1.11
N THR A 104 5.74 15.30 1.04
CA THR A 104 6.15 16.00 -0.19
C THR A 104 7.54 15.58 -0.70
N GLU A 105 8.33 14.87 0.12
CA GLU A 105 9.63 14.31 -0.30
C GLU A 105 9.47 13.22 -1.39
N ASN A 106 8.29 12.62 -1.51
CA ASN A 106 8.02 11.60 -2.53
C ASN A 106 7.72 12.17 -3.93
N LEU A 107 7.81 13.49 -4.10
CA LEU A 107 7.52 14.17 -5.35
C LEU A 107 8.72 14.27 -6.29
N PHE A 108 8.38 14.22 -7.58
CA PHE A 108 9.12 14.60 -8.77
C PHE A 108 9.97 15.87 -8.58
N LYS A 109 11.30 15.80 -8.45
CA LYS A 109 12.16 17.00 -8.54
C LYS A 109 12.94 17.03 -9.84
N ASP A 110 13.57 15.91 -10.18
CA ASP A 110 14.44 15.74 -11.34
C ASP A 110 14.04 14.43 -12.04
N ALA A 111 14.02 14.45 -13.38
CA ALA A 111 13.70 13.29 -14.20
C ALA A 111 14.58 12.09 -13.85
N LYS A 112 15.87 12.30 -13.55
CA LYS A 112 16.82 11.22 -13.23
C LYS A 112 16.44 10.42 -11.97
N ASP A 113 15.66 11.02 -11.07
CA ASP A 113 15.27 10.42 -9.79
C ASP A 113 13.98 9.59 -9.93
N ILE A 114 13.20 9.82 -11.00
CA ILE A 114 11.91 9.15 -11.24
C ILE A 114 12.05 7.62 -11.23
N PRO A 115 13.00 6.99 -11.96
CA PRO A 115 13.09 5.53 -12.00
C PRO A 115 13.30 4.90 -10.63
N ILE A 116 14.16 5.51 -9.80
CA ILE A 116 14.49 4.99 -8.47
C ILE A 116 13.30 5.16 -7.53
N ALA A 117 12.69 6.36 -7.53
CA ALA A 117 11.53 6.65 -6.69
C ALA A 117 10.32 5.79 -7.05
N PHE A 118 10.04 5.61 -8.34
CA PHE A 118 8.99 4.73 -8.84
C PHE A 118 9.24 3.27 -8.44
N SER A 119 10.44 2.76 -8.73
CA SER A 119 10.81 1.37 -8.41
C SER A 119 10.71 1.07 -6.91
N LYS A 120 11.19 1.96 -6.04
CA LYS A 120 11.13 1.78 -4.59
C LYS A 120 9.68 1.72 -4.10
N ARG A 121 8.83 2.59 -4.63
CA ARG A 121 7.41 2.68 -4.26
C ARG A 121 6.64 1.43 -4.67
N GLU A 122 6.82 0.98 -5.91
CA GLU A 122 6.13 -0.20 -6.40
C GLU A 122 6.67 -1.49 -5.77
N MET A 123 7.97 -1.58 -5.51
CA MET A 123 8.52 -2.72 -4.76
C MET A 123 7.92 -2.82 -3.35
N HIS A 124 7.87 -1.71 -2.61
CA HIS A 124 7.26 -1.69 -1.28
C HIS A 124 5.76 -2.05 -1.33
N PHE A 125 5.05 -1.58 -2.36
CA PHE A 125 3.64 -1.94 -2.59
C PHE A 125 3.44 -3.46 -2.67
N TYR A 126 4.21 -4.14 -3.52
CA TYR A 126 4.10 -5.58 -3.70
C TYR A 126 4.56 -6.38 -2.48
N GLU A 127 5.57 -5.90 -1.76
CA GLU A 127 5.98 -6.48 -0.48
C GLU A 127 4.85 -6.44 0.55
N MET A 128 4.13 -5.32 0.65
CA MET A 128 2.97 -5.20 1.53
C MET A 128 1.84 -6.14 1.11
N ILE A 129 1.54 -6.25 -0.18
CA ILE A 129 0.53 -7.21 -0.69
C ILE A 129 0.90 -8.63 -0.28
N LEU A 130 2.17 -9.03 -0.46
CA LEU A 130 2.65 -10.36 -0.09
C LEU A 130 2.54 -10.60 1.42
N LYS A 131 2.93 -9.62 2.25
CA LYS A 131 2.84 -9.70 3.72
C LYS A 131 1.39 -9.87 4.17
N VAL A 132 0.49 -9.00 3.71
CA VAL A 132 -0.94 -9.04 4.06
C VAL A 132 -1.58 -10.34 3.56
N SER A 133 -1.30 -10.78 2.34
CA SER A 133 -1.86 -12.02 1.77
C SER A 133 -1.49 -13.26 2.61
N ARG A 134 -0.22 -13.36 3.04
CA ARG A 134 0.24 -14.44 3.93
C ARG A 134 -0.46 -14.41 5.29
N MET A 135 -0.60 -13.22 5.87
CA MET A 135 -1.27 -13.05 7.17
C MET A 135 -2.78 -13.34 7.08
N ALA A 136 -3.44 -12.88 6.02
CA ALA A 136 -4.84 -13.16 5.74
C ALA A 136 -5.10 -14.67 5.60
N THR A 137 -4.22 -15.37 4.88
CA THR A 137 -4.27 -16.84 4.75
C THR A 137 -4.16 -17.54 6.12
N LYS A 138 -3.19 -17.14 6.95
CA LYS A 138 -3.01 -17.69 8.31
C LYS A 138 -4.23 -17.45 9.22
N LYS A 139 -4.97 -16.36 8.97
CA LYS A 139 -6.18 -15.98 9.72
C LYS A 139 -7.48 -16.42 9.01
N MET A 140 -7.40 -17.30 8.01
CA MET A 140 -8.54 -17.82 7.24
C MET A 140 -9.41 -16.74 6.56
N ARG A 141 -8.84 -15.56 6.28
CA ARG A 141 -9.48 -14.48 5.52
C ARG A 141 -9.28 -14.70 4.02
N PHE A 142 -9.78 -15.82 3.50
CA PHE A 142 -9.46 -16.31 2.15
C PHE A 142 -9.89 -15.37 1.02
N SER A 143 -11.01 -14.64 1.17
CA SER A 143 -11.43 -13.68 0.15
C SER A 143 -10.41 -12.56 -0.03
N LEU A 144 -9.83 -12.05 1.07
CA LEU A 144 -8.76 -11.06 1.02
C LEU A 144 -7.48 -11.67 0.46
N ALA A 145 -7.07 -12.85 0.94
CA ALA A 145 -5.87 -13.53 0.44
C ALA A 145 -5.91 -13.78 -1.07
N ASN A 146 -7.05 -14.27 -1.59
CA ASN A 146 -7.26 -14.54 -3.01
C ASN A 146 -7.26 -13.26 -3.84
N LEU A 147 -7.90 -12.19 -3.36
CA LEU A 147 -7.86 -10.88 -4.04
C LEU A 147 -6.40 -10.40 -4.20
N LEU A 148 -5.64 -10.41 -3.10
CA LEU A 148 -4.26 -9.94 -3.07
C LEU A 148 -3.31 -10.81 -3.90
N LYS A 149 -3.52 -12.14 -3.88
CA LYS A 149 -2.78 -13.07 -4.73
C LYS A 149 -3.06 -12.81 -6.21
N GLY A 150 -4.33 -12.60 -6.59
CA GLY A 150 -4.69 -12.29 -7.97
C GLY A 150 -4.08 -10.98 -8.47
N ILE A 151 -3.88 -9.98 -7.60
CA ILE A 151 -3.15 -8.74 -7.95
C ILE A 151 -1.69 -9.07 -8.27
N LEU A 152 -0.99 -9.81 -7.40
CA LEU A 152 0.42 -10.18 -7.63
C LEU A 152 0.63 -10.94 -8.95
N GLU A 153 -0.28 -11.87 -9.27
CA GLU A 153 -0.16 -12.70 -10.47
C GLU A 153 -0.39 -11.91 -11.78
N ASN A 154 -1.23 -10.87 -11.75
CA ASN A 154 -1.60 -10.13 -12.95
C ASN A 154 -0.75 -8.88 -13.19
N ASP A 155 -0.23 -8.25 -12.13
CA ASP A 155 0.21 -6.85 -12.22
C ASP A 155 1.75 -6.67 -12.18
N ILE A 156 2.51 -7.71 -11.82
CA ILE A 156 3.99 -7.65 -11.75
C ILE A 156 4.62 -7.37 -13.13
N SER A 157 4.12 -8.00 -14.20
CA SER A 157 4.65 -7.79 -15.55
C SER A 157 4.45 -6.34 -16.01
N THR A 158 3.25 -5.79 -15.78
CA THR A 158 2.95 -4.39 -16.10
C THR A 158 3.87 -3.43 -15.35
N MET A 159 4.15 -3.68 -14.06
CA MET A 159 5.09 -2.84 -13.32
C MET A 159 6.52 -2.91 -13.90
N GLN A 160 6.97 -4.09 -14.32
CA GLN A 160 8.30 -4.25 -14.92
C GLN A 160 8.41 -3.50 -16.26
N GLU A 161 7.37 -3.57 -17.09
CA GLU A 161 7.27 -2.82 -18.34
C GLU A 161 7.28 -1.31 -18.10
N ASP A 162 6.52 -0.83 -17.11
CA ASP A 162 6.46 0.58 -16.73
C ASP A 162 7.81 1.10 -16.26
N LEU A 163 8.49 0.34 -15.40
CA LEU A 163 9.83 0.69 -14.93
C LEU A 163 10.85 0.71 -16.07
N TYR A 164 10.75 -0.23 -17.02
CA TYR A 164 11.60 -0.24 -18.20
C TYR A 164 11.40 1.03 -19.04
N LYS A 165 10.15 1.40 -19.34
CA LYS A 165 9.83 2.62 -20.08
C LYS A 165 10.33 3.88 -19.37
N ILE A 166 10.05 4.01 -18.07
CA ILE A 166 10.54 5.14 -17.26
C ILE A 166 12.07 5.26 -17.34
N ARG A 167 12.81 4.15 -17.25
CA ARG A 167 14.27 4.18 -17.36
C ARG A 167 14.74 4.65 -18.73
N MET A 168 14.12 4.16 -19.81
CA MET A 168 14.44 4.59 -21.16
C MET A 168 14.22 6.10 -21.35
N ILE A 169 13.13 6.63 -20.79
CA ILE A 169 12.74 8.04 -20.92
C ILE A 169 13.62 8.97 -20.06
N CYS A 170 13.92 8.57 -18.83
CA CYS A 170 14.53 9.46 -17.84
C CYS A 170 16.05 9.31 -17.69
N GLN A 171 16.66 8.32 -18.33
CA GLN A 171 18.10 8.05 -18.28
C GLN A 171 18.79 8.15 -19.65
N SER A 172 18.07 8.59 -20.69
CA SER A 172 18.64 9.00 -21.98
C SER A 172 19.12 10.45 -21.97
#